data_AF-A0A8H7N8Y2-F1
#
_entry.id   AF-A0A8H7N8Y2-F1
#
_cell.length_a   1.000
_cell.length_b   1.000
_cell.length_c   1.000
_cell.angle_alpha   90.00
_cell.angle_beta   90.00
_cell.angle_gamma   90.00
#
_symmetry.space_group_name_H-M   'P 1'
#
loop_
_entity.id
_entity.type
_entity.pdbx_description
1 polymer ?
#
loop_
_entity_poly.entity_id
_entity_poly.type
_entity_poly.pdbx_seq_one_letter_code
_entity_poly.pdbx_strand_id
1 'polypeptide(L)'
;MSNVMSNVLGALGSVIGYLGAEAATESFFERLLWPERFYNDANLFVLLTLSFFLPMAGPLHGAALKTLDTFRKNGLYLGKRRGNMLGTTFFSDTETKYFRLTGLNQTEEAKESRNGFWVRVLREVKCQNRPARLHKRDSAEPVIGIIPPYRATQLVHHLKLCYAKDAIAADADVIHVTEASIGWRTVLGTVLSEFSSIAIAITAAVGKPFESYWLAGYLLVPVVMKLVALFISVRRESILDWIRPEHKDQLYEIDDPRHGYAIIQGPPDVVLQFFRHYGHPKRDRGAAGRRDRAREVLSMGLIYLFVLYFPVGLIISLWIAKNAQLLWLSFQVYTILTMHAIRIVGWDNQGRTEARVARHLEQKRSVWLRRPDGLGIVACLETTDVPNVDSAKREIDAIVRDYYQDRRTP
;
A
#
# COMPACT_ATOMS: atom_id res chain seq x y z
N MET A 1 3.62 -32.16 -37.67
CA MET A 1 3.98 -31.71 -36.30
C MET A 1 3.95 -30.18 -36.09
N SER A 2 4.22 -29.33 -37.10
CA SER A 2 4.23 -27.86 -36.94
C SER A 2 2.87 -27.27 -36.53
N ASN A 3 1.77 -27.72 -37.15
CA ASN A 3 0.44 -27.15 -36.92
C ASN A 3 -0.13 -27.56 -35.54
N VAL A 4 0.18 -28.77 -35.08
CA VAL A 4 -0.23 -29.24 -33.75
C VAL A 4 0.45 -28.40 -32.65
N MET A 5 1.75 -28.15 -32.79
CA MET A 5 2.48 -27.31 -31.83
C MET A 5 1.95 -25.87 -31.80
N SER A 6 1.69 -25.26 -32.97
CA SER A 6 1.11 -23.91 -33.04
C SER A 6 -0.29 -23.85 -32.40
N ASN A 7 -1.13 -24.87 -32.60
CA ASN A 7 -2.46 -24.94 -31.99
C ASN A 7 -2.38 -25.11 -30.46
N VAL A 8 -1.45 -25.92 -29.97
CA VAL A 8 -1.21 -26.11 -28.53
C VAL A 8 -0.71 -24.81 -27.88
N LEU A 9 0.22 -24.09 -28.53
CA LEU A 9 0.73 -22.81 -28.03
C LEU A 9 -0.36 -21.73 -27.98
N GLY A 10 -1.24 -21.68 -28.99
CA GLY A 10 -2.40 -20.80 -29.00
C GLY A 10 -3.40 -21.13 -27.88
N ALA A 11 -3.74 -22.40 -27.70
CA ALA A 11 -4.63 -22.86 -26.63
C ALA A 11 -4.04 -22.56 -25.23
N LEU A 12 -2.73 -22.81 -25.05
CA LEU A 12 -2.02 -22.49 -23.81
C LEU A 12 -2.04 -20.99 -23.52
N GLY A 13 -1.82 -20.15 -24.54
CA GLY A 13 -1.91 -18.69 -24.42
C GLY A 13 -3.28 -18.20 -23.93
N SER A 14 -4.36 -18.80 -24.42
CA SER A 14 -5.72 -18.49 -23.96
C SER A 14 -5.96 -18.91 -22.50
N VAL A 15 -5.51 -20.11 -22.10
CA VAL A 15 -5.63 -20.59 -20.70
C VAL A 15 -4.81 -19.71 -19.75
N ILE A 16 -3.59 -19.34 -20.14
CA ILE A 16 -2.74 -18.37 -19.44
C ILE A 16 -3.48 -17.05 -19.26
N GLY A 17 -4.13 -16.54 -20.32
CA GLY A 17 -4.93 -15.33 -20.25
C GLY A 17 -6.01 -15.40 -19.18
N TYR A 18 -6.81 -16.48 -19.19
CA TYR A 18 -7.89 -16.68 -18.23
C TYR A 18 -7.38 -16.80 -16.78
N LEU A 19 -6.40 -17.67 -16.53
CA LEU A 19 -5.83 -17.87 -15.18
C LEU A 19 -5.18 -16.59 -14.66
N GLY A 20 -4.46 -15.90 -15.52
CA GLY A 20 -3.84 -14.62 -15.20
C GLY A 20 -4.82 -13.53 -14.84
N ALA A 21 -5.91 -13.40 -15.60
CA ALA A 21 -6.97 -12.44 -15.34
C ALA A 21 -7.60 -12.63 -13.95
N GLU A 22 -7.77 -13.90 -13.54
CA GLU A 22 -8.29 -14.26 -12.22
C GLU A 22 -7.25 -14.08 -11.10
N ALA A 23 -5.98 -14.34 -11.38
CA ALA A 23 -4.89 -14.21 -10.41
C ALA A 23 -4.57 -12.75 -10.08
N ALA A 24 -4.62 -11.87 -11.09
CA ALA A 24 -4.24 -10.47 -10.99
C ALA A 24 -5.08 -9.69 -9.96
N THR A 25 -4.38 -8.92 -9.13
CA THR A 25 -4.99 -8.06 -8.09
C THR A 25 -4.99 -6.60 -8.52
N GLU A 26 -5.94 -5.81 -8.00
CA GLU A 26 -6.03 -4.36 -8.27
C GLU A 26 -4.83 -3.58 -7.70
N SER A 27 -4.09 -4.18 -6.76
CA SER A 27 -2.90 -3.59 -6.12
C SER A 27 -1.81 -3.20 -7.12
N PHE A 28 -1.68 -3.93 -8.24
CA PHE A 28 -0.78 -3.58 -9.35
C PHE A 28 -1.09 -2.19 -9.93
N PHE A 29 -2.37 -1.85 -10.03
CA PHE A 29 -2.80 -0.54 -10.54
C PHE A 29 -2.76 0.54 -9.47
N GLU A 30 -3.00 0.23 -8.21
CA GLU A 30 -2.71 1.19 -7.13
C GLU A 30 -1.23 1.60 -7.13
N ARG A 31 -0.34 0.63 -7.37
CA ARG A 31 1.10 0.83 -7.51
C ARG A 31 1.47 1.74 -8.68
N LEU A 32 0.77 1.58 -9.80
CA LEU A 32 0.95 2.40 -11.01
C LEU A 32 0.44 3.83 -10.80
N LEU A 33 -0.68 4.00 -10.08
CA LEU A 33 -1.34 5.29 -9.87
C LEU A 33 -0.77 6.10 -8.70
N TRP A 34 -0.07 5.44 -7.77
CA TRP A 34 0.58 6.07 -6.62
C TRP A 34 1.98 5.51 -6.36
N PRO A 35 2.90 5.69 -7.31
CA PRO A 35 4.24 5.12 -7.22
C PRO A 35 5.02 5.63 -5.99
N GLU A 36 4.82 6.88 -5.58
CA GLU A 36 5.50 7.49 -4.43
C GLU A 36 5.16 6.78 -3.11
N ARG A 37 3.94 6.21 -2.99
CA ARG A 37 3.51 5.46 -1.82
C ARG A 37 3.97 4.01 -1.85
N PHE A 38 4.11 3.39 -3.03
CA PHE A 38 4.40 1.96 -3.14
C PHE A 38 5.88 1.61 -3.39
N TYR A 39 6.70 2.57 -3.79
CA TYR A 39 8.14 2.39 -4.04
C TYR A 39 8.97 3.30 -3.13
N ASN A 40 8.64 3.33 -1.83
CA ASN A 40 9.29 4.21 -0.85
C ASN A 40 10.22 3.47 0.13
N ASP A 41 10.42 2.18 -0.08
CA ASP A 41 11.30 1.32 0.71
C ASP A 41 12.41 0.72 -0.16
N ALA A 42 13.63 0.74 0.36
CA ALA A 42 14.83 0.24 -0.30
C ALA A 42 15.49 -0.92 0.45
N ASN A 43 14.77 -1.55 1.39
CA ASN A 43 15.23 -2.79 2.03
C ASN A 43 15.50 -3.87 0.96
N LEU A 44 16.63 -4.57 1.06
CA LEU A 44 17.04 -5.63 0.14
C LEU A 44 15.94 -6.68 -0.10
N PHE A 45 15.25 -7.13 0.94
CA PHE A 45 14.15 -8.11 0.80
C PHE A 45 12.99 -7.55 -0.03
N VAL A 46 12.67 -6.26 0.16
CA VAL A 46 11.67 -5.57 -0.64
C VAL A 46 12.14 -5.47 -2.08
N LEU A 47 13.38 -5.03 -2.32
CA LEU A 47 13.94 -4.91 -3.67
C LEU A 47 13.92 -6.24 -4.44
N LEU A 48 14.27 -7.35 -3.76
CA LEU A 48 14.19 -8.69 -4.35
C LEU A 48 12.74 -9.08 -4.67
N THR A 49 11.82 -8.86 -3.74
CA THR A 49 10.40 -9.15 -3.97
C THR A 49 9.83 -8.33 -5.13
N LEU A 50 10.13 -7.02 -5.18
CA LEU A 50 9.78 -6.16 -6.31
C LEU A 50 10.32 -6.72 -7.62
N SER A 51 11.60 -7.11 -7.64
CA SER A 51 12.30 -7.54 -8.84
C SER A 51 11.76 -8.82 -9.47
N PHE A 52 11.42 -9.80 -8.63
CA PHE A 52 11.07 -11.14 -9.09
C PHE A 52 9.58 -11.47 -9.01
N PHE A 53 8.76 -10.69 -8.31
CA PHE A 53 7.35 -11.06 -8.13
C PHE A 53 6.38 -10.06 -8.74
N LEU A 54 6.77 -8.79 -8.94
CA LEU A 54 5.85 -7.72 -9.33
C LEU A 54 6.00 -7.16 -10.77
N PRO A 55 6.37 -7.96 -11.81
CA PRO A 55 6.34 -7.47 -13.18
C PRO A 55 4.89 -7.27 -13.67
N MET A 56 4.65 -6.18 -14.40
CA MET A 56 3.35 -5.91 -15.04
C MET A 56 3.28 -6.38 -16.50
N ALA A 57 4.30 -7.12 -16.96
CA ALA A 57 4.37 -7.71 -18.29
C ALA A 57 3.54 -8.99 -18.49
N GLY A 58 2.70 -9.33 -17.51
CA GLY A 58 1.81 -10.48 -17.52
C GLY A 58 0.35 -10.17 -17.93
N PRO A 59 -0.54 -11.18 -17.88
CA PRO A 59 -1.97 -11.04 -18.15
C PRO A 59 -2.71 -10.28 -17.03
N LEU A 60 -2.67 -8.93 -17.06
CA LEU A 60 -3.32 -8.07 -16.06
C LEU A 60 -4.73 -7.57 -16.45
N HIS A 61 -5.23 -7.98 -17.62
CA HIS A 61 -6.45 -7.43 -18.20
C HIS A 61 -7.70 -7.59 -17.31
N GLY A 62 -7.81 -8.68 -16.54
CA GLY A 62 -8.91 -8.86 -15.57
C GLY A 62 -8.93 -7.78 -14.48
N ALA A 63 -7.82 -7.59 -13.77
CA ALA A 63 -7.67 -6.54 -12.77
C ALA A 63 -7.81 -5.12 -13.37
N ALA A 64 -7.34 -4.92 -14.61
CA ALA A 64 -7.46 -3.64 -15.30
C ALA A 64 -8.92 -3.30 -15.62
N LEU A 65 -9.68 -4.26 -16.17
CA LEU A 65 -11.11 -4.08 -16.44
C LEU A 65 -11.89 -3.82 -15.16
N LYS A 66 -11.62 -4.57 -14.08
CA LYS A 66 -12.24 -4.35 -12.77
C LYS A 66 -11.97 -2.94 -12.25
N THR A 67 -10.75 -2.45 -12.41
CA THR A 67 -10.36 -1.07 -12.06
C THR A 67 -11.17 -0.03 -12.86
N LEU A 68 -11.27 -0.20 -14.18
CA LEU A 68 -12.04 0.70 -15.05
C LEU A 68 -13.55 0.65 -14.74
N ASP A 69 -14.08 -0.51 -14.39
CA ASP A 69 -15.45 -0.67 -13.93
C ASP A 69 -15.71 0.08 -12.64
N THR A 70 -14.78 0.03 -11.68
CA THR A 70 -14.85 0.81 -10.45
C THR A 70 -14.82 2.32 -10.75
N PHE A 71 -14.00 2.76 -11.70
CA PHE A 71 -14.01 4.16 -12.15
C PHE A 71 -15.35 4.57 -12.76
N ARG A 72 -15.98 3.68 -13.52
CA ARG A 72 -17.31 3.91 -14.12
C ARG A 72 -18.39 4.01 -13.07
N LYS A 73 -18.45 3.03 -12.15
CA LYS A 73 -19.42 3.01 -11.04
C LYS A 73 -19.30 4.26 -10.16
N ASN A 74 -18.08 4.74 -9.96
CA ASN A 74 -17.83 5.93 -9.16
C ASN A 74 -17.96 7.23 -9.96
N GLY A 75 -18.39 7.18 -11.22
CA GLY A 75 -18.69 8.37 -12.03
C GLY A 75 -17.48 9.17 -12.51
N LEU A 76 -16.28 8.57 -12.54
CA LEU A 76 -15.04 9.27 -12.91
C LEU A 76 -14.99 9.67 -14.40
N TYR A 77 -15.78 9.02 -15.26
CA TYR A 77 -15.91 9.37 -16.68
C TYR A 77 -16.84 10.57 -16.94
N LEU A 78 -17.63 11.01 -15.95
CA LEU A 78 -18.64 12.07 -16.12
C LEU A 78 -18.06 13.47 -16.34
N GLY A 79 -16.75 13.63 -16.27
CA GLY A 79 -16.03 14.85 -16.60
C GLY A 79 -15.35 15.50 -15.39
N LYS A 80 -15.06 16.81 -15.52
CA LYS A 80 -14.25 17.55 -14.55
C LYS A 80 -14.94 17.61 -13.18
N ARG A 81 -14.19 17.23 -12.13
CA ARG A 81 -14.63 17.25 -10.72
C ARG A 81 -15.92 16.46 -10.44
N ARG A 82 -16.27 15.50 -11.30
CA ARG A 82 -17.39 14.59 -11.07
C ARG A 82 -16.86 13.23 -10.64
N GLY A 83 -17.73 12.49 -9.95
CA GLY A 83 -17.44 11.17 -9.43
C GLY A 83 -16.61 11.16 -8.14
N ASN A 84 -16.71 10.07 -7.40
CA ASN A 84 -16.04 9.86 -6.12
C ASN A 84 -14.70 9.13 -6.31
N MET A 85 -13.61 9.67 -5.75
CA MET A 85 -12.30 8.99 -5.80
C MET A 85 -12.16 7.92 -4.71
N LEU A 86 -12.87 8.06 -3.59
CA LEU A 86 -12.85 7.08 -2.52
C LEU A 86 -13.46 5.75 -2.99
N GLY A 87 -12.83 4.65 -2.61
CA GLY A 87 -13.23 3.30 -3.04
C GLY A 87 -12.78 2.96 -4.47
N THR A 88 -11.92 3.77 -5.08
CA THR A 88 -11.29 3.46 -6.38
C THR A 88 -9.80 3.17 -6.20
N THR A 89 -9.13 2.65 -7.22
CA THR A 89 -7.66 2.46 -7.18
C THR A 89 -6.88 3.78 -7.10
N PHE A 90 -7.50 4.93 -7.39
CA PHE A 90 -6.88 6.23 -7.07
C PHE A 90 -6.84 6.48 -5.57
N PHE A 91 -7.83 5.99 -4.81
CA PHE A 91 -7.94 6.20 -3.37
C PHE A 91 -8.80 5.10 -2.75
N SER A 92 -8.14 3.98 -2.46
CA SER A 92 -8.76 2.78 -1.92
C SER A 92 -9.32 3.02 -0.52
N ASP A 93 -10.56 2.62 -0.27
CA ASP A 93 -11.18 2.71 1.04
C ASP A 93 -10.62 1.62 1.97
N THR A 94 -10.46 1.94 3.24
CA THR A 94 -10.09 0.97 4.28
C THR A 94 -11.29 0.31 4.95
N GLU A 95 -12.49 0.85 4.73
CA GLU A 95 -13.77 0.41 5.31
C GLU A 95 -13.79 0.39 6.84
N THR A 96 -12.86 1.10 7.47
CA THR A 96 -12.72 1.19 8.93
C THR A 96 -13.43 2.42 9.48
N LYS A 97 -13.95 2.30 10.69
CA LYS A 97 -14.54 3.41 11.43
C LYS A 97 -13.62 3.82 12.58
N TYR A 98 -13.74 5.06 13.01
CA TYR A 98 -13.09 5.57 14.20
C TYR A 98 -14.11 6.20 15.13
N PHE A 99 -13.85 6.10 16.42
CA PHE A 99 -14.61 6.75 17.48
C PHE A 99 -13.71 7.71 18.23
N ARG A 100 -14.24 8.86 18.62
CA ARG A 100 -13.54 9.74 19.55
C ARG A 100 -13.91 9.32 20.97
N LEU A 101 -12.89 9.12 21.79
CA LEU A 101 -13.07 8.84 23.20
C LEU A 101 -13.16 10.17 23.97
N THR A 102 -14.26 10.37 24.71
CA THR A 102 -14.47 11.56 25.55
C THR A 102 -14.31 11.26 27.04
N GLY A 103 -14.31 9.98 27.43
CA GLY A 103 -14.06 9.50 28.78
C GLY A 103 -14.12 7.98 28.85
N LEU A 104 -13.97 7.41 30.04
CA LEU A 104 -14.23 5.99 30.30
C LEU A 104 -15.67 5.65 29.89
N ASN A 105 -15.83 4.79 28.89
CA ASN A 105 -17.12 4.38 28.29
C ASN A 105 -17.94 5.47 27.62
N GLN A 106 -17.35 6.63 27.30
CA GLN A 106 -18.00 7.66 26.50
C GLN A 106 -17.32 7.75 25.13
N THR A 107 -18.02 7.26 24.12
CA THR A 107 -17.59 7.27 22.72
C THR A 107 -18.53 8.16 21.91
N GLU A 108 -17.96 9.01 21.06
CA GLU A 108 -18.74 9.68 20.02
C GLU A 108 -19.23 8.68 18.96
N GLU A 109 -20.19 9.10 18.14
CA GLU A 109 -20.66 8.33 16.99
C GLU A 109 -19.52 7.91 16.05
N ALA A 110 -19.64 6.69 15.53
CA ALA A 110 -18.71 6.11 14.57
C ALA A 110 -18.60 6.98 13.32
N LYS A 111 -17.37 7.38 12.96
CA LYS A 111 -17.09 8.13 11.74
C LYS A 111 -16.21 7.29 10.81
N GLU A 112 -16.41 7.41 9.50
CA GLU A 112 -15.62 6.66 8.51
C GLU A 112 -14.20 7.20 8.39
N SER A 113 -13.21 6.31 8.36
CA SER A 113 -11.82 6.61 8.04
C SER A 113 -11.56 6.41 6.54
N ARG A 114 -11.33 7.49 5.81
CA ARG A 114 -11.24 7.50 4.33
C ARG A 114 -9.86 7.16 3.76
N ASN A 115 -8.75 7.64 4.35
CA ASN A 115 -7.40 7.29 3.88
C ASN A 115 -6.75 6.17 4.70
N GLY A 116 -7.17 6.01 5.97
CA GLY A 116 -6.67 4.99 6.89
C GLY A 116 -5.15 4.78 6.84
N PHE A 117 -4.34 5.83 6.67
CA PHE A 117 -2.88 5.68 6.53
C PHE A 117 -2.30 4.96 7.77
N TRP A 118 -2.60 5.50 8.95
CA TRP A 118 -2.20 4.89 10.22
C TRP A 118 -2.90 3.56 10.47
N VAL A 119 -4.15 3.40 10.04
CA VAL A 119 -4.83 2.09 10.08
C VAL A 119 -4.03 1.04 9.33
N ARG A 120 -3.60 1.33 8.09
CA ARG A 120 -2.76 0.42 7.30
C ARG A 120 -1.38 0.21 7.89
N VAL A 121 -0.76 1.25 8.48
CA VAL A 121 0.49 1.08 9.24
C VAL A 121 0.30 0.06 10.36
N LEU A 122 -0.76 0.20 11.16
CA LEU A 122 -1.05 -0.68 12.29
C LEU A 122 -1.36 -2.12 11.84
N ARG A 123 -2.05 -2.30 10.71
CA ARG A 123 -2.26 -3.64 10.11
C ARG A 123 -0.96 -4.35 9.71
N GLU A 124 0.07 -3.59 9.36
CA GLU A 124 1.37 -4.13 8.94
C GLU A 124 2.30 -4.40 10.13
N VAL A 125 1.97 -3.92 11.34
CA VAL A 125 2.78 -4.14 12.55
C VAL A 125 2.65 -5.60 12.98
N LYS A 126 3.75 -6.33 12.90
CA LYS A 126 3.87 -7.73 13.33
C LYS A 126 4.50 -7.82 14.71
N CYS A 127 3.98 -8.75 15.50
CA CYS A 127 4.63 -9.17 16.74
C CYS A 127 5.68 -10.23 16.47
N GLN A 128 6.78 -9.83 15.84
CA GLN A 128 7.97 -10.66 15.83
C GLN A 128 8.87 -10.27 17.01
N ASN A 129 9.20 -11.26 17.83
CA ASN A 129 10.24 -11.21 18.88
C ASN A 129 9.99 -10.28 20.07
N ARG A 130 8.78 -10.23 20.62
CA ARG A 130 8.59 -9.70 21.98
C ARG A 130 8.52 -10.86 22.96
N PRO A 131 9.44 -10.98 23.94
CA PRO A 131 9.17 -11.82 25.09
C PRO A 131 7.89 -11.26 25.70
N ALA A 132 6.84 -12.08 25.79
CA ALA A 132 5.57 -11.68 26.38
C ALA A 132 5.88 -11.00 27.72
N ARG A 133 5.74 -9.67 27.80
CA ARG A 133 5.84 -8.96 29.06
C ARG A 133 4.55 -9.28 29.80
N LEU A 134 4.54 -10.46 30.44
CA LEU A 134 3.62 -10.74 31.52
C LEU A 134 3.83 -9.60 32.52
N HIS A 135 2.84 -8.70 32.62
CA HIS A 135 2.77 -7.78 33.74
C HIS A 135 2.87 -8.64 35.00
N LYS A 136 4.01 -8.55 35.69
CA LYS A 136 4.21 -9.16 36.99
C LYS A 136 3.25 -8.44 37.93
N ARG A 137 2.09 -9.04 38.15
CA ARG A 137 1.12 -8.53 39.11
C ARG A 137 1.74 -8.75 40.47
N ASP A 138 2.18 -7.68 41.11
CA ASP A 138 2.40 -7.67 42.55
C ASP A 138 1.03 -7.80 43.21
N SER A 139 0.55 -9.04 43.38
CA SER A 139 -0.43 -9.49 44.38
C SER A 139 -0.85 -10.93 44.08
N ALA A 140 -0.58 -11.79 45.07
CA ALA A 140 -0.95 -13.20 45.22
C ALA A 140 -0.23 -14.21 44.31
N GLU A 141 0.25 -15.27 44.96
CA GLU A 141 1.07 -16.37 44.44
C GLU A 141 0.58 -16.93 43.10
N PRO A 142 1.49 -17.29 42.17
CA PRO A 142 1.10 -17.93 40.93
C PRO A 142 0.61 -19.35 41.23
N VAL A 143 -0.68 -19.60 41.01
CA VAL A 143 -1.19 -20.97 40.88
C VAL A 143 -0.48 -21.60 39.69
N ILE A 144 0.49 -22.45 40.00
CA ILE A 144 1.22 -23.29 39.05
C ILE A 144 0.18 -24.08 38.23
N GLY A 145 0.18 -23.89 36.91
CA GLY A 145 -0.43 -24.86 35.99
C GLY A 145 -1.57 -24.39 35.08
N ILE A 146 -2.03 -23.13 35.13
CA ILE A 146 -3.02 -22.63 34.17
C ILE A 146 -2.35 -21.68 33.19
N ILE A 147 -1.73 -22.23 32.14
CA ILE A 147 -1.45 -21.47 30.93
C ILE A 147 -2.84 -21.08 30.38
N PRO A 148 -3.22 -19.79 30.35
CA PRO A 148 -4.52 -19.42 29.82
C PRO A 148 -4.60 -19.93 28.38
N PRO A 149 -5.71 -20.57 27.97
CA PRO A 149 -5.84 -21.06 26.60
C PRO A 149 -5.83 -19.85 25.66
N TYR A 150 -4.69 -19.63 24.99
CA TYR A 150 -4.55 -18.63 23.93
C TYR A 150 -5.40 -19.09 22.74
N ARG A 151 -6.65 -18.63 22.66
CA ARG A 151 -7.51 -18.92 21.51
C ARG A 151 -7.09 -18.07 20.29
N ALA A 152 -6.68 -16.82 20.55
CA ALA A 152 -6.04 -15.92 19.60
C ALA A 152 -5.43 -14.72 20.36
N THR A 153 -4.11 -14.53 20.27
CA THR A 153 -3.44 -13.33 20.79
C THR A 153 -4.01 -12.08 20.12
N GLN A 154 -4.35 -11.07 20.90
CA GLN A 154 -4.79 -9.78 20.41
C GLN A 154 -3.66 -8.77 20.53
N LEU A 155 -3.55 -7.87 19.56
CA LEU A 155 -2.63 -6.75 19.60
C LEU A 155 -3.39 -5.51 20.07
N VAL A 156 -2.83 -4.79 21.03
CA VAL A 156 -3.30 -3.47 21.43
C VAL A 156 -2.23 -2.46 21.05
N HIS A 157 -2.57 -1.58 20.11
CA HIS A 157 -1.68 -0.55 19.61
C HIS A 157 -2.02 0.80 20.24
N HIS A 158 -1.02 1.47 20.81
CA HIS A 158 -1.11 2.86 21.25
C HIS A 158 -0.17 3.71 20.39
N LEU A 159 -0.74 4.41 19.42
CA LEU A 159 -0.02 5.27 18.50
C LEU A 159 -0.11 6.72 18.97
N LYS A 160 1.03 7.35 19.27
CA LYS A 160 1.13 8.77 19.64
C LYS A 160 1.61 9.57 18.43
N LEU A 161 0.85 10.61 18.07
CA LEU A 161 1.13 11.49 16.94
C LEU A 161 1.38 12.91 17.43
N CYS A 162 2.55 13.45 17.12
CA CYS A 162 2.96 14.79 17.49
C CYS A 162 3.34 15.59 16.25
N TYR A 163 3.02 16.88 16.25
CA TYR A 163 3.49 17.78 15.19
C TYR A 163 4.94 18.19 15.45
N ALA A 164 5.75 18.21 14.39
CA ALA A 164 7.11 18.73 14.43
C ALA A 164 7.35 19.64 13.23
N LYS A 165 7.80 20.86 13.50
CA LYS A 165 8.31 21.80 12.50
C LYS A 165 9.82 21.83 12.60
N ASP A 166 10.50 21.60 11.48
CA ASP A 166 11.96 21.58 11.39
C ASP A 166 12.56 20.83 12.56
N ALA A 167 12.07 19.59 12.79
CA ALA A 167 12.45 18.78 13.94
C ALA A 167 13.93 19.00 14.20
N ILE A 168 14.20 19.79 15.24
CA ILE A 168 15.53 20.29 15.55
C ILE A 168 16.43 19.06 15.59
N ALA A 169 17.66 19.23 15.15
CA ALA A 169 18.78 18.30 15.20
C ALA A 169 19.00 17.56 16.54
N ALA A 170 17.99 16.88 17.10
CA ALA A 170 17.88 16.59 18.53
C ALA A 170 17.53 15.13 18.85
N ASP A 171 17.35 14.24 17.86
CA ASP A 171 17.57 12.82 18.13
C ASP A 171 18.02 12.07 16.89
N ALA A 172 19.19 11.43 16.96
CA ALA A 172 19.79 10.68 15.86
C ALA A 172 18.96 9.43 15.46
N ASP A 173 17.92 9.09 16.23
CA ASP A 173 17.12 7.87 16.06
C ASP A 173 15.77 8.08 15.35
N VAL A 174 15.45 9.31 14.91
CA VAL A 174 14.19 9.59 14.18
C VAL A 174 14.34 9.31 12.69
N ILE A 175 13.48 8.44 12.14
CA ILE A 175 13.57 8.03 10.74
C ILE A 175 12.71 8.93 9.84
N HIS A 176 13.35 9.55 8.86
CA HIS A 176 12.69 10.41 7.89
C HIS A 176 11.99 9.62 6.78
N VAL A 177 10.70 9.90 6.59
CA VAL A 177 9.87 9.34 5.52
C VAL A 177 9.13 10.48 4.82
N THR A 178 9.14 10.50 3.49
CA THR A 178 8.43 11.51 2.70
C THR A 178 7.70 10.88 1.53
N GLU A 179 6.52 11.40 1.21
CA GLU A 179 5.71 11.02 0.03
C GLU A 179 5.47 12.21 -0.92
N ALA A 180 6.05 13.36 -0.63
CA ALA A 180 5.68 14.61 -1.29
C ALA A 180 6.26 14.78 -2.70
N SER A 181 7.29 14.01 -3.04
CA SER A 181 7.98 14.09 -4.33
C SER A 181 8.47 12.72 -4.77
N ILE A 182 8.55 12.53 -6.09
CA ILE A 182 9.18 11.36 -6.70
C ILE A 182 10.66 11.36 -6.32
N GLY A 183 11.02 10.46 -5.40
CA GLY A 183 12.41 10.27 -4.99
C GLY A 183 13.15 9.28 -5.89
N TRP A 184 14.47 9.23 -5.77
CA TRP A 184 15.29 8.22 -6.45
C TRP A 184 14.84 6.79 -6.12
N ARG A 185 14.34 6.54 -4.90
CA ARG A 185 13.80 5.24 -4.47
C ARG A 185 12.59 4.83 -5.29
N THR A 186 11.72 5.79 -5.63
CA THR A 186 10.53 5.56 -6.44
C THR A 186 10.93 5.17 -7.87
N VAL A 187 11.90 5.87 -8.45
CA VAL A 187 12.44 5.55 -9.77
C VAL A 187 13.10 4.17 -9.77
N LEU A 188 13.97 3.90 -8.79
CA LEU A 188 14.65 2.62 -8.65
C LEU A 188 13.65 1.47 -8.47
N GLY A 189 12.68 1.61 -7.57
CA GLY A 189 11.64 0.60 -7.33
C GLY A 189 10.78 0.36 -8.56
N THR A 190 10.51 1.40 -9.35
CA THR A 190 9.77 1.30 -10.61
C THR A 190 10.54 0.47 -11.64
N VAL A 191 11.84 0.75 -11.85
CA VAL A 191 12.68 -0.01 -12.78
C VAL A 191 12.90 -1.45 -12.28
N LEU A 192 13.22 -1.61 -10.99
CA LEU A 192 13.42 -2.93 -10.40
C LEU A 192 12.16 -3.77 -10.48
N SER A 193 10.96 -3.21 -10.31
CA SER A 193 9.72 -3.97 -10.42
C SER A 193 9.49 -4.64 -11.78
N GLU A 194 10.25 -4.25 -12.81
CA GLU A 194 10.23 -4.88 -14.14
C GLU A 194 11.54 -5.60 -14.48
N PHE A 195 12.40 -5.86 -13.49
CA PHE A 195 13.70 -6.48 -13.69
C PHE A 195 13.60 -7.82 -14.42
N SER A 196 12.66 -8.69 -14.04
CA SER A 196 12.42 -9.94 -14.77
C SER A 196 12.04 -9.70 -16.23
N SER A 197 11.23 -8.69 -16.54
CA SER A 197 10.87 -8.37 -17.92
C SER A 197 12.07 -7.86 -18.71
N ILE A 198 12.90 -7.01 -18.11
CA ILE A 198 14.13 -6.50 -18.71
C ILE A 198 15.12 -7.64 -18.99
N ALA A 199 15.30 -8.57 -18.04
CA ALA A 199 16.18 -9.72 -18.20
C ALA A 199 15.73 -10.64 -19.35
N ILE A 200 14.42 -10.90 -19.46
CA ILE A 200 13.89 -11.68 -20.59
C ILE A 200 13.97 -10.89 -21.90
N ALA A 201 13.79 -9.57 -21.89
CA ALA A 201 13.97 -8.73 -23.08
C ALA A 201 15.40 -8.78 -23.62
N ILE A 202 16.42 -8.71 -22.74
CA ILE A 202 17.83 -8.87 -23.11
C ILE A 202 18.08 -10.27 -23.69
N THR A 203 17.53 -11.29 -23.03
CA THR A 203 17.64 -12.69 -23.50
C THR A 203 16.99 -12.86 -24.87
N ALA A 204 15.85 -12.23 -25.12
CA ALA A 204 15.18 -12.25 -26.41
C ALA A 204 16.02 -11.58 -27.51
N ALA A 205 16.69 -10.48 -27.21
CA ALA A 205 17.50 -9.73 -28.18
C ALA A 205 18.84 -10.41 -28.52
N VAL A 206 19.56 -10.91 -27.52
CA VAL A 206 20.96 -11.37 -27.67
C VAL A 206 21.09 -12.89 -27.64
N GLY A 207 20.14 -13.59 -27.01
CA GLY A 207 20.22 -15.04 -26.82
C GLY A 207 19.95 -15.81 -28.11
N LYS A 208 20.88 -16.68 -28.50
CA LYS A 208 20.61 -17.73 -29.49
C LYS A 208 19.81 -18.86 -28.84
N PRO A 209 18.71 -19.34 -29.44
CA PRO A 209 18.23 -19.14 -30.81
C PRO A 209 17.03 -18.16 -30.94
N PHE A 210 16.92 -17.14 -30.08
CA PHE A 210 15.78 -16.21 -30.05
C PHE A 210 15.95 -15.00 -30.98
N GLU A 211 17.06 -14.25 -30.82
CA GLU A 211 17.47 -13.07 -31.61
C GLU A 211 16.31 -12.20 -32.15
N SER A 212 15.35 -11.87 -31.28
CA SER A 212 14.10 -11.16 -31.62
C SER A 212 14.05 -9.80 -30.94
N TYR A 213 14.52 -8.76 -31.65
CA TYR A 213 14.44 -7.37 -31.19
C TYR A 213 13.01 -6.88 -30.98
N TRP A 214 12.07 -7.39 -31.79
CA TRP A 214 10.66 -7.06 -31.64
C TRP A 214 10.12 -7.51 -30.28
N LEU A 215 10.38 -8.77 -29.90
CA LEU A 215 9.93 -9.31 -28.62
C LEU A 215 10.59 -8.57 -27.45
N ALA A 216 11.88 -8.25 -27.59
CA ALA A 216 12.60 -7.44 -26.61
C ALA A 216 11.92 -6.07 -26.41
N GLY A 217 11.61 -5.36 -27.49
CA GLY A 217 10.89 -4.08 -27.43
C GLY A 217 9.51 -4.20 -26.78
N TYR A 218 8.76 -5.25 -27.13
CA TYR A 218 7.44 -5.51 -26.56
C TYR A 218 7.48 -5.79 -25.04
N LEU A 219 8.45 -6.57 -24.56
CA LEU A 219 8.64 -6.85 -23.12
C LEU A 219 9.05 -5.62 -22.31
N LEU A 220 9.59 -4.59 -22.95
CA LEU A 220 9.94 -3.32 -22.29
C LEU A 220 8.76 -2.33 -22.21
N VAL A 221 7.64 -2.58 -22.91
CA VAL A 221 6.47 -1.69 -22.89
C VAL A 221 5.95 -1.41 -21.47
N PRO A 222 5.80 -2.39 -20.57
CA PRO A 222 5.37 -2.14 -19.18
C PRO A 222 6.32 -1.22 -18.41
N VAL A 223 7.63 -1.33 -18.64
CA VAL A 223 8.64 -0.42 -18.05
C VAL A 223 8.37 1.00 -18.50
N VAL A 224 8.21 1.20 -19.82
CA VAL A 224 7.93 2.52 -20.40
C VAL A 224 6.62 3.08 -19.86
N MET A 225 5.57 2.26 -19.79
CA MET A 225 4.27 2.67 -19.23
C MET A 225 4.37 3.07 -17.76
N LYS A 226 5.13 2.33 -16.94
CA LYS A 226 5.38 2.69 -15.54
C LYS A 226 6.19 3.99 -15.42
N LEU A 227 7.19 4.21 -16.27
CA LEU A 227 7.94 5.47 -16.32
C LEU A 227 7.04 6.64 -16.72
N VAL A 228 6.16 6.46 -17.71
CA VAL A 228 5.14 7.46 -18.08
C VAL A 228 4.20 7.73 -16.90
N ALA A 229 3.80 6.68 -16.15
CA ALA A 229 2.95 6.81 -14.96
C ALA A 229 3.55 7.73 -13.89
N LEU A 230 4.89 7.73 -13.72
CA LEU A 230 5.57 8.67 -12.82
C LEU A 230 5.31 10.13 -13.21
N PHE A 231 5.29 10.45 -14.51
CA PHE A 231 5.09 11.84 -14.98
C PHE A 231 3.63 12.30 -14.93
N ILE A 232 2.70 11.36 -15.09
CA ILE A 232 1.27 11.64 -15.11
C ILE A 232 0.57 11.35 -13.78
N SER A 233 1.32 10.97 -12.73
CA SER A 233 0.78 10.66 -11.41
C SER A 233 -0.08 11.82 -10.88
N VAL A 234 -1.22 11.46 -10.28
CA VAL A 234 -2.17 12.46 -9.80
C VAL A 234 -1.61 13.11 -8.53
N ARG A 235 -1.69 14.45 -8.45
CA ARG A 235 -1.27 15.18 -7.26
C ARG A 235 -2.18 14.83 -6.09
N ARG A 236 -1.61 14.73 -4.90
CA ARG A 236 -2.35 14.35 -3.69
C ARG A 236 -2.20 15.40 -2.60
N GLU A 237 -3.17 15.43 -1.71
CA GLU A 237 -3.13 16.24 -0.50
C GLU A 237 -2.02 15.77 0.43
N SER A 238 -1.18 16.70 0.84
CA SER A 238 -0.12 16.48 1.82
C SER A 238 -0.64 16.69 3.25
N ILE A 239 0.24 16.57 4.25
CA ILE A 239 -0.02 17.04 5.61
C ILE A 239 -0.48 18.51 5.55
N LEU A 240 -1.44 18.94 6.36
CA LEU A 240 -1.99 20.30 6.33
C LEU A 240 -1.01 21.36 6.88
N ASP A 241 -1.07 22.59 6.34
CA ASP A 241 -0.23 23.73 6.80
C ASP A 241 -0.71 24.34 8.13
N TRP A 242 -2.00 24.19 8.43
CA TRP A 242 -2.71 24.96 9.46
C TRP A 242 -2.99 24.07 10.65
N ILE A 243 -2.07 24.04 11.61
CA ILE A 243 -2.34 23.43 12.92
C ILE A 243 -2.55 24.57 13.88
N ARG A 244 -3.71 24.60 14.56
CA ARG A 244 -3.90 25.47 15.71
C ARG A 244 -3.18 24.80 16.87
N PRO A 245 -2.04 25.35 17.36
CA PRO A 245 -1.27 24.72 18.44
C PRO A 245 -2.04 24.64 19.77
N GLU A 246 -3.23 25.22 19.84
CA GLU A 246 -4.08 25.28 21.04
C GLU A 246 -4.97 24.05 21.25
N HIS A 247 -5.01 23.10 20.31
CA HIS A 247 -5.85 21.92 20.48
C HIS A 247 -5.14 20.85 21.31
N LYS A 248 -5.63 20.70 22.55
CA LYS A 248 -5.30 19.60 23.44
C LYS A 248 -5.45 18.27 22.71
N ASP A 249 -4.52 17.34 22.96
CA ASP A 249 -4.60 15.97 22.47
C ASP A 249 -5.98 15.35 22.75
N GLN A 250 -6.34 14.40 21.90
CA GLN A 250 -7.53 13.57 22.01
C GLN A 250 -7.18 12.12 21.68
N LEU A 251 -8.00 11.20 22.17
CA LEU A 251 -7.89 9.77 21.88
C LEU A 251 -8.94 9.36 20.84
N TYR A 252 -8.50 8.57 19.88
CA TYR A 252 -9.35 8.00 18.83
C TYR A 252 -9.17 6.49 18.81
N GLU A 253 -10.25 5.74 18.99
CA GLU A 253 -10.27 4.29 18.85
C GLU A 253 -10.61 3.91 17.41
N ILE A 254 -9.91 2.94 16.85
CA ILE A 254 -10.18 2.40 15.52
C ILE A 254 -10.96 1.10 15.65
N ASP A 255 -12.07 1.00 14.93
CA ASP A 255 -12.83 -0.22 14.76
C ASP A 255 -12.22 -1.05 13.61
N ASP A 256 -11.31 -1.96 13.94
CA ASP A 256 -10.77 -2.96 13.02
C ASP A 256 -10.87 -4.37 13.60
N PRO A 257 -12.01 -5.05 13.41
CA PRO A 257 -12.27 -6.34 14.06
C PRO A 257 -11.32 -7.46 13.61
N ARG A 258 -10.50 -7.25 12.56
CA ARG A 258 -9.62 -8.27 11.99
C ARG A 258 -8.15 -8.12 12.39
N HIS A 259 -7.72 -6.94 12.84
CA HIS A 259 -6.30 -6.62 13.03
C HIS A 259 -5.96 -6.15 14.45
N GLY A 260 -6.87 -6.38 15.40
CA GLY A 260 -6.66 -6.03 16.81
C GLY A 260 -7.21 -4.65 17.15
N TYR A 261 -6.82 -4.16 18.33
CA TYR A 261 -7.32 -2.91 18.89
C TYR A 261 -6.29 -1.81 18.72
N ALA A 262 -6.74 -0.62 18.35
CA ALA A 262 -5.85 0.50 18.11
C ALA A 262 -6.42 1.81 18.67
N ILE A 263 -5.59 2.50 19.44
CA ILE A 263 -5.84 3.84 19.95
C ILE A 263 -4.80 4.78 19.35
N ILE A 264 -5.28 5.85 18.71
CA ILE A 264 -4.45 6.94 18.23
C ILE A 264 -4.64 8.15 19.14
N GLN A 265 -3.53 8.60 19.72
CA GLN A 265 -3.44 9.81 20.54
C GLN A 265 -2.79 10.92 19.74
N GLY A 266 -3.35 12.13 19.81
CA GLY A 266 -2.70 13.34 19.33
C GLY A 266 -3.67 14.49 19.14
N PRO A 267 -3.18 15.66 18.69
CA PRO A 267 -4.04 16.79 18.37
C PRO A 267 -5.05 16.42 17.26
N PRO A 268 -6.31 16.90 17.33
CA PRO A 268 -7.35 16.60 16.34
C PRO A 268 -6.93 16.90 14.91
N ASP A 269 -6.27 18.03 14.67
CA ASP A 269 -5.80 18.43 13.34
C ASP A 269 -4.73 17.46 12.82
N VAL A 270 -3.90 16.93 13.72
CA VAL A 270 -2.84 15.96 13.42
C VAL A 270 -3.43 14.60 13.07
N VAL A 271 -4.40 14.12 13.85
CA VAL A 271 -4.99 12.78 13.67
C VAL A 271 -6.03 12.77 12.54
N LEU A 272 -7.01 13.67 12.58
CA LEU A 272 -8.18 13.65 11.69
C LEU A 272 -7.82 13.92 10.23
N GLN A 273 -6.72 14.63 9.95
CA GLN A 273 -6.28 14.82 8.57
C GLN A 273 -5.99 13.48 7.87
N PHE A 274 -5.47 12.47 8.59
CA PHE A 274 -5.22 11.15 8.04
C PHE A 274 -6.48 10.31 7.87
N PHE A 275 -7.58 10.67 8.55
CA PHE A 275 -8.88 10.05 8.32
C PHE A 275 -9.67 10.74 7.22
N ARG A 276 -9.38 12.01 6.91
CA ARG A 276 -10.21 12.82 6.01
C ARG A 276 -9.55 13.21 4.68
N HIS A 277 -8.33 13.73 4.71
CA HIS A 277 -7.77 14.52 3.60
C HIS A 277 -6.44 14.04 3.08
N TYR A 278 -5.55 13.55 3.95
CA TYR A 278 -4.21 13.10 3.55
C TYR A 278 -4.31 12.15 2.36
N GLY A 279 -3.41 12.24 1.39
CA GLY A 279 -3.35 11.31 0.26
C GLY A 279 -4.49 11.40 -0.76
N HIS A 280 -5.52 12.20 -0.51
CA HIS A 280 -6.65 12.34 -1.43
C HIS A 280 -6.20 13.02 -2.73
N PRO A 281 -6.62 12.54 -3.92
CA PRO A 281 -6.34 13.20 -5.19
C PRO A 281 -6.82 14.67 -5.22
N LYS A 282 -5.96 15.60 -5.63
CA LYS A 282 -6.26 17.02 -5.79
C LYS A 282 -7.09 17.27 -7.05
N ARG A 283 -8.09 18.14 -6.93
CA ARG A 283 -8.99 18.55 -8.04
C ARG A 283 -9.20 20.06 -8.03
N ASP A 284 -8.13 20.80 -8.33
CA ASP A 284 -8.08 22.26 -8.15
C ASP A 284 -9.05 23.03 -9.05
N ARG A 285 -9.21 24.34 -8.77
CA ARG A 285 -9.89 25.31 -9.63
C ARG A 285 -8.98 25.85 -10.74
N GLY A 286 -9.57 26.41 -11.80
CA GLY A 286 -8.83 27.08 -12.87
C GLY A 286 -7.94 26.19 -13.76
N ALA A 287 -6.78 26.71 -14.16
CA ALA A 287 -5.81 26.02 -15.03
C ALA A 287 -5.17 24.79 -14.35
N ALA A 288 -4.93 24.85 -13.04
CA ALA A 288 -4.43 23.72 -12.25
C ALA A 288 -5.39 22.52 -12.32
N GLY A 289 -6.70 22.77 -12.16
CA GLY A 289 -7.72 21.72 -12.29
C GLY A 289 -7.80 21.06 -13.68
N ARG A 290 -7.44 21.80 -14.75
CA ARG A 290 -7.35 21.20 -16.10
C ARG A 290 -6.18 20.22 -16.19
N ARG A 291 -5.03 20.55 -15.57
CA ARG A 291 -3.86 19.66 -15.51
C ARG A 291 -4.13 18.44 -14.65
N ASP A 292 -4.79 18.59 -13.50
CA ASP A 292 -5.16 17.47 -12.64
C ASP A 292 -6.11 16.51 -13.37
N ARG A 293 -7.11 17.05 -14.07
CA ARG A 293 -8.00 16.21 -14.90
C ARG A 293 -7.26 15.52 -16.03
N ALA A 294 -6.33 16.20 -16.70
CA ALA A 294 -5.52 15.56 -17.75
C ALA A 294 -4.73 14.38 -17.19
N ARG A 295 -4.11 14.54 -16.01
CA ARG A 295 -3.41 13.46 -15.29
C ARG A 295 -4.33 12.30 -14.92
N GLU A 296 -5.52 12.57 -14.40
CA GLU A 296 -6.53 11.54 -14.13
C GLU A 296 -6.88 10.75 -15.40
N VAL A 297 -7.19 11.44 -16.50
CA VAL A 297 -7.60 10.81 -17.76
C VAL A 297 -6.46 10.03 -18.41
N LEU A 298 -5.24 10.59 -18.40
CA LEU A 298 -4.05 9.88 -18.89
C LEU A 298 -3.77 8.64 -18.06
N SER A 299 -3.97 8.70 -16.74
CA SER A 299 -3.80 7.56 -15.83
C SER A 299 -4.84 6.46 -16.10
N MET A 300 -6.10 6.84 -16.35
CA MET A 300 -7.14 5.89 -16.81
C MET A 300 -6.77 5.30 -18.18
N GLY A 301 -6.20 6.12 -19.07
CA GLY A 301 -5.69 5.68 -20.37
C GLY A 301 -4.57 4.65 -20.26
N LEU A 302 -3.63 4.82 -19.32
CA LEU A 302 -2.59 3.83 -19.04
C LEU A 302 -3.17 2.49 -18.59
N ILE A 303 -4.19 2.50 -17.72
CA ILE A 303 -4.87 1.27 -17.29
C ILE A 303 -5.55 0.58 -18.49
N TYR A 304 -6.17 1.37 -19.37
CA TYR A 304 -6.75 0.83 -20.60
C TYR A 304 -5.70 0.20 -21.53
N LEU A 305 -4.51 0.80 -21.65
CA LEU A 305 -3.40 0.18 -22.41
C LEU A 305 -2.96 -1.17 -21.80
N PHE A 306 -3.01 -1.32 -20.47
CA PHE A 306 -2.75 -2.62 -19.82
C PHE A 306 -3.84 -3.67 -20.08
N VAL A 307 -5.10 -3.26 -20.34
CA VAL A 307 -6.15 -4.17 -20.84
C VAL A 307 -5.74 -4.75 -22.20
N LEU A 308 -5.21 -3.91 -23.09
CA LEU A 308 -4.85 -4.29 -24.46
C LEU A 308 -3.52 -5.02 -24.55
N TYR A 309 -2.60 -4.79 -23.62
CA TYR A 309 -1.23 -5.32 -23.66
C TYR A 309 -1.22 -6.82 -23.94
N PHE A 310 -1.85 -7.64 -23.09
CA PHE A 310 -1.82 -9.09 -23.23
C PHE A 310 -2.55 -9.62 -24.47
N PRO A 311 -3.79 -9.20 -24.80
CA PRO A 311 -4.46 -9.58 -26.04
C PRO A 311 -3.66 -9.24 -27.31
N VAL A 312 -3.04 -8.05 -27.34
CA VAL A 312 -2.16 -7.67 -28.45
C VAL A 312 -0.94 -8.59 -28.50
N GLY A 313 -0.36 -8.95 -27.36
CA GLY A 313 0.74 -9.93 -27.29
C GLY A 313 0.36 -11.29 -27.85
N LEU A 314 -0.83 -11.81 -27.50
CA LEU A 314 -1.34 -13.06 -28.04
C LEU A 314 -1.54 -13.00 -29.55
N ILE A 315 -2.18 -11.95 -30.05
CA ILE A 315 -2.40 -11.75 -31.48
C ILE A 315 -1.05 -11.70 -32.19
N ILE A 316 -0.11 -10.87 -31.71
CA ILE A 316 1.19 -10.72 -32.36
C ILE A 316 2.01 -12.02 -32.31
N SER A 317 1.85 -12.84 -31.26
CA SER A 317 2.52 -14.13 -31.14
C SER A 317 2.26 -15.10 -32.30
N LEU A 318 1.17 -14.91 -33.07
CA LEU A 318 0.84 -15.71 -34.25
C LEU A 318 1.83 -15.52 -35.42
N TRP A 319 2.54 -14.40 -35.47
CA TRP A 319 3.47 -14.07 -36.56
C TRP A 319 4.95 -14.14 -36.15
N ILE A 320 5.25 -14.58 -34.93
CA ILE A 320 6.63 -14.63 -34.40
C ILE A 320 7.22 -16.04 -34.58
N ALA A 321 8.55 -16.12 -34.69
CA ALA A 321 9.28 -17.38 -34.68
C ALA A 321 8.99 -18.21 -33.42
N LYS A 322 8.93 -19.54 -33.58
CA LYS A 322 8.52 -20.50 -32.52
C LYS A 322 9.34 -20.37 -31.24
N ASN A 323 10.65 -20.15 -31.34
CA ASN A 323 11.52 -20.01 -30.17
C ASN A 323 11.13 -18.77 -29.34
N ALA A 324 10.88 -17.64 -30.00
CA ALA A 324 10.47 -16.41 -29.34
C ALA A 324 9.03 -16.51 -28.80
N GLN A 325 8.13 -17.23 -29.49
CA GLN A 325 6.81 -17.56 -28.96
C GLN A 325 6.90 -18.41 -27.68
N LEU A 326 7.76 -19.42 -27.66
CA LEU A 326 8.00 -20.25 -26.48
C LEU A 326 8.57 -19.42 -25.32
N LEU A 327 9.58 -18.58 -25.58
CA LEU A 327 10.16 -17.68 -24.58
C LEU A 327 9.11 -16.76 -23.97
N TRP A 328 8.29 -16.11 -24.81
CA TRP A 328 7.21 -15.25 -24.36
C TRP A 328 6.20 -16.00 -23.51
N LEU A 329 5.72 -17.17 -23.97
CA LEU A 329 4.76 -17.99 -23.22
C LEU A 329 5.32 -18.49 -21.89
N SER A 330 6.57 -18.94 -21.85
CA SER A 330 7.25 -19.32 -20.60
C SER A 330 7.32 -18.16 -19.61
N PHE A 331 7.60 -16.95 -20.11
CA PHE A 331 7.56 -15.76 -19.27
C PHE A 331 6.15 -15.43 -18.78
N GLN A 332 5.11 -15.56 -19.61
CA GLN A 332 3.73 -15.38 -19.17
C GLN A 332 3.34 -16.38 -18.06
N VAL A 333 3.71 -17.67 -18.19
CA VAL A 333 3.53 -18.67 -17.13
C VAL A 333 4.22 -18.24 -15.84
N TYR A 334 5.48 -17.80 -15.93
CA TYR A 334 6.20 -17.26 -14.78
C TYR A 334 5.45 -16.09 -14.11
N THR A 335 4.95 -15.12 -14.87
CA THR A 335 4.21 -13.99 -14.30
C THR A 335 2.91 -14.42 -13.61
N ILE A 336 2.22 -15.45 -14.09
CA ILE A 336 1.03 -15.99 -13.43
C ILE A 336 1.40 -16.65 -12.11
N LEU A 337 2.46 -17.46 -12.09
CA LEU A 337 2.95 -18.11 -10.89
C LEU A 337 3.35 -17.08 -9.83
N THR A 338 4.02 -16.00 -10.22
CA THR A 338 4.38 -14.93 -9.29
C THR A 338 3.17 -14.16 -8.78
N MET A 339 2.16 -13.89 -9.63
CA MET A 339 0.89 -13.28 -9.21
C MET A 339 0.15 -14.13 -8.18
N HIS A 340 0.07 -15.45 -8.39
CA HIS A 340 -0.51 -16.36 -7.40
C HIS A 340 0.29 -16.40 -6.11
N ALA A 341 1.63 -16.44 -6.19
CA ALA A 341 2.48 -16.41 -5.02
C ALA A 341 2.26 -15.13 -4.20
N ILE A 342 2.19 -13.96 -4.84
CA ILE A 342 1.90 -12.69 -4.16
C ILE A 342 0.56 -12.74 -3.45
N ARG A 343 -0.49 -13.20 -4.14
CA ARG A 343 -1.85 -13.25 -3.59
C ARG A 343 -1.97 -14.20 -2.41
N ILE A 344 -1.30 -15.35 -2.46
CA ILE A 344 -1.34 -16.35 -1.38
C ILE A 344 -0.52 -15.89 -0.17
N VAL A 345 0.67 -15.34 -0.41
CA VAL A 345 1.58 -14.92 0.67
C VAL A 345 1.19 -13.54 1.23
N GLY A 346 0.40 -12.75 0.51
CA GLY A 346 0.00 -11.39 0.91
C GLY A 346 1.08 -10.35 0.65
N TRP A 347 1.87 -10.49 -0.41
CA TRP A 347 2.95 -9.55 -0.76
C TRP A 347 2.50 -8.31 -1.53
N ASP A 348 1.19 -8.08 -1.67
CA ASP A 348 0.62 -6.90 -2.36
C ASP A 348 1.14 -5.57 -1.79
N ASN A 349 1.39 -5.52 -0.47
CA ASN A 349 1.82 -4.32 0.26
C ASN A 349 3.34 -4.10 0.31
N GLN A 350 4.16 -4.93 -0.34
CA GLN A 350 5.62 -4.85 -0.22
C GLN A 350 6.19 -3.53 -0.77
N GLY A 351 7.01 -2.83 0.00
CA GLY A 351 7.61 -1.55 -0.42
C GLY A 351 6.74 -0.31 -0.27
N ARG A 352 5.50 -0.49 0.22
CA ARG A 352 4.65 0.62 0.62
C ARG A 352 5.25 1.45 1.75
N THR A 353 4.98 2.74 1.74
CA THR A 353 5.36 3.64 2.85
C THR A 353 4.79 3.14 4.17
N GLU A 354 3.56 2.63 4.19
CA GLU A 354 2.95 2.08 5.41
C GLU A 354 3.78 0.95 6.00
N ALA A 355 4.17 -0.02 5.18
CA ALA A 355 4.95 -1.17 5.60
C ALA A 355 6.35 -0.74 6.08
N ARG A 356 6.94 0.29 5.46
CA ARG A 356 8.21 0.86 5.92
C ARG A 356 8.06 1.55 7.27
N VAL A 357 7.01 2.35 7.46
CA VAL A 357 6.72 3.03 8.73
C VAL A 357 6.47 1.99 9.82
N ALA A 358 5.65 0.97 9.55
CA ALA A 358 5.36 -0.12 10.48
C ALA A 358 6.63 -0.84 10.94
N ARG A 359 7.52 -1.22 10.02
CA ARG A 359 8.80 -1.89 10.34
C ARG A 359 9.69 -1.06 11.28
N HIS A 360 9.69 0.26 11.13
CA HIS A 360 10.47 1.14 12.00
C HIS A 360 9.81 1.34 13.37
N LEU A 361 8.47 1.45 13.40
CA LEU A 361 7.70 1.53 14.63
C LEU A 361 7.78 0.24 15.46
N GLU A 362 7.83 -0.93 14.82
CA GLU A 362 8.06 -2.24 15.47
C GLU A 362 9.37 -2.26 16.26
N GLN A 363 10.42 -1.62 15.70
CA GLN A 363 11.75 -1.48 16.29
C GLN A 363 11.82 -0.41 17.40
N LYS A 364 10.66 0.13 17.83
CA LYS A 364 10.53 1.21 18.82
C LYS A 364 11.22 2.52 18.41
N ARG A 365 11.47 2.71 17.12
CA ARG A 365 11.98 3.97 16.59
C ARG A 365 10.84 4.91 16.27
N SER A 366 11.07 6.20 16.49
CA SER A 366 10.13 7.24 16.08
C SER A 366 10.26 7.50 14.59
N VAL A 367 9.12 7.66 13.92
CA VAL A 367 9.09 7.93 12.47
C VAL A 367 8.57 9.33 12.23
N TRP A 368 9.31 10.13 11.46
CA TRP A 368 8.89 11.46 11.06
C TRP A 368 8.42 11.46 9.60
N LEU A 369 7.11 11.59 9.42
CA LEU A 369 6.49 11.78 8.12
C LEU A 369 6.61 13.25 7.73
N ARG A 370 7.56 13.55 6.86
CA ARG A 370 8.04 14.90 6.54
C ARG A 370 7.56 15.38 5.16
N ARG A 371 7.20 16.66 5.12
CA ARG A 371 7.01 17.47 3.91
C ARG A 371 8.31 18.19 3.49
N PRO A 372 8.42 18.62 2.22
CA PRO A 372 9.63 19.27 1.71
C PRO A 372 9.97 20.59 2.42
N ASP A 373 8.95 21.27 2.93
CA ASP A 373 9.05 22.54 3.69
C ASP A 373 9.53 22.38 5.14
N GLY A 374 9.85 21.17 5.57
CA GLY A 374 10.31 20.91 6.94
C GLY A 374 9.19 20.69 7.95
N LEU A 375 7.93 20.74 7.54
CA LEU A 375 6.80 20.37 8.41
C LEU A 375 6.58 18.86 8.40
N GLY A 376 6.13 18.29 9.52
CA GLY A 376 5.75 16.89 9.51
C GLY A 376 5.19 16.39 10.83
N ILE A 377 4.97 15.08 10.87
CA ILE A 377 4.31 14.42 12.00
C ILE A 377 5.20 13.29 12.47
N VAL A 378 5.55 13.34 13.75
CA VAL A 378 6.31 12.31 14.44
C VAL A 378 5.32 11.31 15.00
N ALA A 379 5.54 10.04 14.71
CA ALA A 379 4.77 8.92 15.18
C ALA A 379 5.62 8.02 16.07
N CYS A 380 5.06 7.65 17.23
CA CYS A 380 5.62 6.70 18.16
C CYS A 380 4.58 5.62 18.44
N LEU A 381 4.98 4.35 18.44
CA LEU A 381 4.07 3.23 18.63
C LEU A 381 4.48 2.40 19.83
N GLU A 382 3.53 2.20 20.73
CA GLU A 382 3.58 1.19 21.77
C GLU A 382 2.62 0.06 21.36
N THR A 383 3.01 -1.20 21.60
CA THR A 383 2.17 -2.35 21.24
C THR A 383 2.28 -3.40 22.33
N THR A 384 1.15 -3.85 22.84
CA THR A 384 1.08 -4.86 23.89
C THR A 384 0.32 -6.08 23.37
N ASP A 385 0.88 -7.26 23.69
CA ASP A 385 0.34 -8.55 23.28
C ASP A 385 -0.47 -9.12 24.43
N VAL A 386 -1.75 -9.37 24.19
CA VAL A 386 -2.66 -9.82 25.23
C VAL A 386 -3.36 -11.13 24.83
N PRO A 387 -3.62 -12.03 25.79
CA PRO A 387 -4.04 -13.42 25.50
C PRO A 387 -5.47 -13.55 24.97
N ASN A 388 -6.33 -12.56 25.23
CA ASN A 388 -7.75 -12.61 24.86
C ASN A 388 -8.34 -11.20 24.71
N VAL A 389 -9.53 -11.15 24.12
CA VAL A 389 -10.29 -9.92 23.86
C VAL A 389 -10.59 -9.15 25.13
N ASP A 390 -10.93 -9.82 26.23
CA ASP A 390 -11.23 -9.14 27.49
C ASP A 390 -10.00 -8.45 28.08
N SER A 391 -8.83 -9.05 27.92
CA SER A 391 -7.55 -8.45 28.33
C SER A 391 -7.20 -7.26 27.43
N ALA A 392 -7.51 -7.35 26.13
CA ALA A 392 -7.33 -6.21 25.22
C ALA A 392 -8.20 -5.02 25.60
N LYS A 393 -9.47 -5.26 25.92
CA LYS A 393 -10.38 -4.22 26.42
C LYS A 393 -9.89 -3.59 27.72
N ARG A 394 -9.39 -4.39 28.66
CA ARG A 394 -8.81 -3.87 29.92
C ARG A 394 -7.58 -3.00 29.68
N GLU A 395 -6.74 -3.38 28.72
CA GLU A 395 -5.56 -2.61 28.34
C GLU A 395 -5.95 -1.27 27.71
N ILE A 396 -6.95 -1.27 26.81
CA ILE A 396 -7.54 -0.05 26.26
C ILE A 396 -8.07 0.83 27.39
N ASP A 397 -8.85 0.26 28.32
CA ASP A 397 -9.38 0.99 29.48
C ASP A 397 -8.28 1.53 30.40
N ALA A 398 -7.11 0.87 30.45
CA ALA A 398 -5.94 1.34 31.19
C ALA A 398 -5.31 2.55 30.48
N ILE A 399 -5.06 2.45 29.17
CA ILE A 399 -4.52 3.56 28.36
C ILE A 399 -5.44 4.79 28.45
N VAL A 400 -6.75 4.58 28.35
CA VAL A 400 -7.74 5.66 28.49
C VAL A 400 -7.71 6.25 29.89
N ARG A 401 -7.61 5.41 30.94
CA ARG A 401 -7.50 5.88 32.33
C ARG A 401 -6.27 6.74 32.55
N ASP A 402 -5.10 6.24 32.18
CA ASP A 402 -3.82 6.92 32.37
C ASP A 402 -3.85 8.29 31.69
N TYR A 403 -4.36 8.34 30.46
CA TYR A 403 -4.52 9.59 29.71
C TYR A 403 -5.41 10.64 30.41
N TYR A 404 -6.54 10.24 31.00
CA TYR A 404 -7.44 11.17 31.69
C TYR A 404 -6.99 11.47 33.13
N GLN A 405 -6.22 10.59 33.77
CA GLN A 405 -5.64 10.82 35.09
C GLN A 405 -4.50 11.84 35.04
N ASP A 406 -3.58 11.71 34.07
CA ASP A 406 -2.48 12.66 33.84
C ASP A 406 -2.98 14.10 33.59
N ARG A 407 -4.21 14.26 33.11
CA ARG A 407 -4.85 15.57 32.87
C ARG A 407 -5.60 16.15 34.08
N ARG A 408 -5.76 15.40 35.17
CA ARG A 408 -6.43 15.85 36.39
C ARG A 408 -5.45 16.38 37.45
N THR A 409 -4.16 16.09 37.34
CA THR A 409 -3.11 16.69 38.16
C THR A 409 -2.68 18.04 37.58
N PRO A 410 -2.86 19.16 38.30
CA PRO A 410 -2.59 20.51 37.83
C PRO A 410 -1.10 20.83 37.66
#